data_AF-A0A383DGP6-F1
#
_entry.id   AF-A0A383DGP6-F1
#
_cell.length_a   1.000
_cell.length_b   1.000
_cell.length_c   1.000
_cell.angle_alpha   90.00
_cell.angle_beta   90.00
_cell.angle_gamma   90.00
#
_symmetry.space_group_name_H-M   'P 1'
#
loop_
_entity.id
_entity.type
_entity.pdbx_description
1 polymer ?
#
loop_
_entity_poly.entity_id
_entity_poly.type
_entity_poly.pdbx_seq_one_letter_code
_entity_poly.pdbx_strand_id
1 'polypeptide(L)'
;ILTNAITWISLTTNNWRDGFNGKLALISTHSGGDGLRFLTSFRSQLEYLGTTVVPKTITTNDKKEFNKDSAERTIQSLIDLL
;
A
#
# COMPACT_ATOMS: atom_id res chain seq x y z
N ILE A 1 1.62 12.50 8.24
CA ILE A 1 1.28 13.06 6.91
C ILE A 1 0.48 12.05 6.07
N LEU A 2 0.88 10.77 5.93
CA LEU A 2 0.06 9.75 5.23
C LEU A 2 -1.30 9.43 5.90
N THR A 3 -1.30 9.17 7.21
CA THR A 3 -2.54 8.90 7.96
C THR A 3 -3.54 10.05 7.86
N ASN A 4 -3.06 11.30 7.93
CA ASN A 4 -3.92 12.48 7.74
C ASN A 4 -4.53 12.55 6.34
N ALA A 5 -3.78 12.18 5.30
CA ALA A 5 -4.31 12.13 3.93
C ALA A 5 -5.44 11.09 3.80
N ILE A 6 -5.27 9.91 4.41
CA ILE A 6 -6.32 8.89 4.48
C ILE A 6 -7.54 9.43 5.23
N THR A 7 -7.34 10.10 6.37
CA THR A 7 -8.42 10.74 7.12
C THR A 7 -9.17 11.76 6.28
N TRP A 8 -8.47 12.63 5.55
CA TRP A 8 -9.12 13.62 4.69
C TRP A 8 -9.93 12.98 3.56
N ILE A 9 -9.41 11.93 2.91
CA ILE A 9 -10.15 11.19 1.88
C ILE A 9 -11.45 10.61 2.48
N SER A 10 -11.39 10.05 3.69
CA SER A 10 -12.57 9.49 4.38
C SER A 10 -13.65 10.51 4.73
N LEU A 11 -13.35 11.81 4.65
CA LEU A 11 -14.30 12.90 4.93
C LEU A 11 -14.85 13.56 3.65
N THR A 12 -14.46 13.09 2.46
CA THR A 12 -14.87 13.71 1.18
C THR A 12 -16.30 13.35 0.75
N THR A 13 -16.88 12.29 1.32
CA THR A 13 -18.21 11.79 0.99
C THR A 13 -19.00 11.47 2.27
N ASN A 14 -20.30 11.20 2.14
CA ASN A 14 -21.16 10.83 3.27
C ASN A 14 -20.80 9.47 3.87
N ASN A 15 -20.25 8.56 3.06
CA ASN A 15 -19.78 7.25 3.52
C ASN A 15 -18.25 7.19 3.44
N TRP A 16 -17.62 7.10 4.60
CA TRP A 16 -16.17 7.20 4.80
C TRP A 16 -15.33 6.19 4.00
N ARG A 17 -15.95 5.12 3.50
CA ARG A 17 -15.31 4.10 2.66
C ARG A 17 -15.34 4.38 1.16
N ASP A 18 -16.15 5.32 0.68
CA ASP A 18 -16.38 5.49 -0.77
C ASP A 18 -15.09 5.81 -1.54
N GLY A 19 -14.15 6.54 -0.92
CA GLY A 19 -12.84 6.84 -1.50
C GLY A 19 -11.93 5.62 -1.68
N PHE A 20 -12.24 4.48 -1.06
CA PHE A 20 -11.37 3.32 -0.95
C PHE A 20 -11.99 2.04 -1.52
N ASN A 21 -13.31 1.89 -1.43
CA ASN A 21 -14.03 0.72 -1.90
C ASN A 21 -13.70 0.39 -3.37
N GLY A 22 -13.31 -0.87 -3.61
CA GLY A 22 -13.03 -1.39 -4.95
C GLY A 22 -11.74 -0.87 -5.58
N LYS A 23 -10.93 -0.09 -4.84
CA LYS A 23 -9.62 0.36 -5.33
C LYS A 23 -8.58 -0.71 -5.06
N LEU A 24 -7.59 -0.78 -5.96
CA LEU A 24 -6.40 -1.62 -5.79
C LEU A 24 -5.27 -0.80 -5.17
N ALA A 25 -4.44 -1.44 -4.33
CA ALA A 25 -3.25 -0.81 -3.80
C ALA A 25 -2.04 -1.76 -3.76
N LEU A 26 -0.87 -1.20 -4.05
CA LEU A 26 0.43 -1.81 -3.83
C LEU A 26 1.18 -1.01 -2.77
N ILE A 27 1.72 -1.68 -1.74
CA ILE A 27 2.49 -1.02 -0.68
C ILE A 27 3.98 -1.08 -1.00
N SER A 28 4.63 0.08 -0.98
CA SER A 28 6.07 0.24 -1.15
C SER A 28 6.64 1.11 -0.04
N THR A 29 7.83 0.79 0.50
CA THR A 29 8.44 1.57 1.59
C THR A 29 9.96 1.54 1.54
N HIS A 30 10.57 2.67 1.92
CA HIS A 30 11.99 2.80 2.22
C HIS A 30 12.14 3.17 3.70
N SER A 31 12.87 2.36 4.48
CA SER A 31 13.07 2.61 5.91
C SER A 31 14.44 2.11 6.37
N GLY A 32 14.83 2.36 7.62
CA GLY A 32 16.09 1.82 8.17
C GLY A 32 16.09 0.29 8.41
N GLY A 33 14.95 -0.38 8.25
CA GLY A 33 14.82 -1.85 8.42
C GLY A 33 13.81 -2.46 7.44
N ASP A 34 13.37 -3.69 7.73
CA ASP A 34 12.48 -4.44 6.81
C ASP A 34 11.01 -3.95 6.83
N GLY A 35 10.63 -3.15 7.82
CA GLY A 35 9.31 -2.53 7.86
C GLY A 35 8.14 -3.49 8.06
N LEU A 36 8.38 -4.76 8.42
CA LEU A 36 7.34 -5.80 8.48
C LEU A 36 6.10 -5.41 9.29
N ARG A 37 6.28 -4.81 10.47
CA ARG A 37 5.17 -4.35 11.31
C ARG A 37 4.32 -3.29 10.61
N PHE A 38 4.96 -2.34 9.93
CA PHE A 38 4.28 -1.32 9.15
C PHE A 38 3.53 -1.94 7.96
N LEU A 39 4.16 -2.84 7.22
CA LEU A 39 3.55 -3.48 6.05
C LEU A 39 2.28 -4.25 6.44
N THR A 40 2.35 -5.04 7.52
CA THR A 40 1.20 -5.81 8.00
C THR A 40 0.09 -4.91 8.51
N SER A 41 0.40 -3.95 9.38
CA SER A 41 -0.64 -3.06 9.95
C SER A 41 -1.26 -2.15 8.89
N PHE A 42 -0.46 -1.65 7.95
CA PHE A 42 -0.94 -0.77 6.89
C PHE A 42 -1.78 -1.52 5.86
N ARG A 43 -1.43 -2.77 5.53
CA ARG A 43 -2.29 -3.64 4.72
C ARG A 43 -3.65 -3.82 5.39
N SER A 44 -3.68 -4.22 6.67
CA SER A 44 -4.93 -4.40 7.40
C SER A 44 -5.76 -3.11 7.46
N GLN A 45 -5.11 -1.95 7.59
CA GLN A 45 -5.80 -0.66 7.55
C GLN A 45 -6.47 -0.42 6.19
N LEU A 46 -5.76 -0.60 5.07
CA LEU A 46 -6.30 -0.38 3.73
C LEU A 46 -7.43 -1.36 3.39
N GLU A 47 -7.27 -2.63 3.75
CA GLU A 47 -8.32 -3.65 3.60
C GLU A 47 -9.55 -3.30 4.45
N TYR A 48 -9.33 -2.82 5.67
CA TYR A 48 -10.41 -2.29 6.50
C TYR A 48 -11.06 -1.05 5.88
N LEU A 49 -10.40 -0.24 5.06
CA LEU A 49 -11.05 0.87 4.37
C LEU A 49 -11.85 0.42 3.14
N GLY A 50 -11.62 -0.79 2.63
CA GLY A 50 -12.30 -1.35 1.43
C GLY A 50 -11.41 -1.46 0.20
N THR A 51 -10.11 -1.20 0.35
CA THR A 51 -9.11 -1.34 -0.71
C THR A 51 -8.62 -2.79 -0.79
N THR A 52 -8.50 -3.33 -2.00
CA THR A 52 -7.84 -4.63 -2.23
C THR A 52 -6.33 -4.40 -2.35
N VAL A 53 -5.56 -5.01 -1.45
CA VAL A 53 -4.10 -4.83 -1.40
C VAL A 53 -3.39 -6.02 -2.00
N VAL A 54 -2.47 -5.78 -2.93
CA VAL A 54 -1.65 -6.84 -3.53
C VAL A 54 -0.78 -7.50 -2.44
N PRO A 55 -0.63 -8.85 -2.42
CA PRO A 55 0.18 -9.54 -1.42
C PRO A 55 1.68 -9.17 -1.46
N LYS A 56 2.20 -8.88 -2.65
CA LYS A 56 3.59 -8.44 -2.85
C LYS A 56 3.79 -7.00 -2.39
N THR A 57 5.01 -6.69 -1.95
CA THR A 57 5.42 -5.35 -1.52
C THR A 57 6.81 -5.02 -2.05
N ILE A 58 7.12 -3.74 -2.20
CA ILE A 58 8.47 -3.28 -2.55
C ILE A 58 9.10 -2.68 -1.29
N THR A 59 10.20 -3.26 -0.84
CA THR A 59 10.88 -2.81 0.38
C THR A 59 12.36 -2.60 0.13
N THR A 60 12.84 -1.43 0.50
CA THR A 60 14.24 -1.01 0.38
C THR A 60 14.72 -0.43 1.69
N ASN A 61 16.02 -0.55 1.95
CA ASN A 61 16.69 0.09 3.08
C ASN A 61 18.17 0.29 2.74
N ASP A 62 18.93 0.94 3.61
CA ASP A 62 20.35 1.23 3.38
C ASP A 62 21.22 -0.03 3.17
N LYS A 63 20.73 -1.22 3.57
CA LYS A 63 21.37 -2.53 3.38
C LYS A 63 20.71 -3.38 2.29
N LYS A 64 19.56 -2.96 1.78
CA LYS A 64 18.73 -3.66 0.81
C LYS A 64 18.38 -2.69 -0.31
N GLU A 65 19.28 -2.66 -1.29
CA GLU A 65 19.15 -1.81 -2.46
C GLU A 65 17.88 -2.12 -3.27
N PHE A 66 17.46 -1.13 -4.05
CA PHE A 66 16.32 -1.27 -4.95
C PHE A 66 16.62 -2.29 -6.06
N ASN A 67 15.82 -3.35 -6.12
CA ASN A 67 15.89 -4.35 -7.18
C ASN A 67 14.82 -4.06 -8.25
N LYS A 68 15.28 -3.57 -9.41
CA LYS A 68 14.41 -3.17 -10.52
C LYS A 68 13.55 -4.33 -11.03
N ASP A 69 14.14 -5.49 -11.33
CA ASP A 69 13.41 -6.66 -11.86
C ASP A 69 12.33 -7.14 -10.88
N SER A 70 12.63 -7.11 -9.58
CA SER A 70 11.66 -7.48 -8.54
C SER A 70 10.53 -6.45 -8.43
N ALA A 71 10.84 -5.17 -8.58
CA ALA A 71 9.85 -4.10 -8.58
C ALA A 71 8.92 -4.22 -9.79
N GLU A 72 9.46 -4.45 -10.99
CA GLU A 72 8.69 -4.66 -12.23
C GLU A 72 7.71 -5.83 -12.08
N ARG A 73 8.17 -6.99 -11.59
CA ARG A 73 7.29 -8.15 -11.31
C ARG A 73 6.22 -7.88 -10.26
N THR A 74 6.48 -6.95 -9.34
CA THR A 74 5.53 -6.58 -8.28
C THR A 74 4.49 -5.60 -8.81
N ILE A 75 4.90 -4.63 -9.62
CA ILE A 75 3.99 -3.72 -10.32
C ILE A 75 3.12 -4.49 -11.31
N GLN A 76 3.69 -5.46 -12.04
CA GLN A 76 2.91 -6.31 -12.94
C GLN A 76 1.77 -7.04 -12.21
N SER A 77 2.01 -7.54 -10.99
CA SER A 77 0.94 -8.18 -10.20
C SER A 77 -0.18 -7.24 -9.75
N LEU A 78 0.04 -5.92 -9.74
CA LEU A 78 -1.03 -4.94 -9.57
C LEU A 78 -1.78 -4.73 -10.89
N ILE A 79 -1.06 -4.64 -12.01
CA ILE A 79 -1.63 -4.47 -13.35
C ILE A 79 -2.53 -5.66 -13.72
N ASP A 80 -2.13 -6.88 -13.38
CA ASP A 80 -2.89 -8.09 -13.67
C ASP A 80 -4.25 -8.17 -12.93
N LEU A 81 -4.48 -7.29 -11.95
CA LEU A 81 -5.73 -7.19 -11.20
C LEU A 81 -6.66 -6.06 -11.67
N LEU A 82 -6.21 -5.20 -12.60
CA LEU A 82 -7.00 -4.13 -13.21
C LEU A 82 -7.92 -4.71 -14.31
#